data_AF-A0A947EA61-F1
#
_entry.id   AF-A0A947EA61-F1
#
_cell.length_a   1.000
_cell.length_b   1.000
_cell.length_c   1.000
_cell.angle_alpha   90.00
_cell.angle_beta   90.00
_cell.angle_gamma   90.00
#
_symmetry.space_group_name_H-M   'P 1'
#
loop_
_entity.id
_entity.type
_entity.pdbx_description
1 polymer ?
#
loop_
_entity_poly.entity_id
_entity_poly.type
_entity_poly.pdbx_seq_one_letter_code
_entity_poly.pdbx_strand_id
1 'polypeptide(L)'
;MSALSALPIAEDFIIPTLEVLSIVDDEPDEAEVASTASEDDGAEAVAVENQFDSGVWVDPQMVGVAPPGSVTGILTFRGSPTRTFYGSGPVPLRPEIAWRYPETGGLCRQSTVGADTRAWCGLGWTGQPALFERDDKLWAVFGALDGAVHFLDARSGETLFPRFQTDD
;
A
#
# COMPACT_ATOMS: atom_id res chain seq x y z
N MET A 1 40.85 32.55 3.72
CA MET A 1 39.56 32.12 4.32
C MET A 1 38.47 32.46 3.32
N SER A 2 38.18 31.54 2.40
CA SER A 2 37.13 31.70 1.38
C SER A 2 35.84 31.11 1.93
N ALA A 3 34.79 31.92 1.96
CA ALA A 3 33.45 31.49 2.34
C ALA A 3 32.92 30.48 1.31
N LEU A 4 32.42 29.35 1.81
CA LEU A 4 31.69 28.36 1.02
C LEU A 4 30.44 29.01 0.41
N SER A 5 30.34 28.92 -0.91
CA SER A 5 29.10 29.09 -1.64
C SER A 5 28.21 27.88 -1.34
N ALA A 6 27.08 28.11 -0.68
CA ALA A 6 26.01 27.12 -0.59
C ALA A 6 25.24 27.14 -1.93
N LEU A 7 25.30 26.03 -2.65
CA LEU A 7 24.47 25.77 -3.84
C LEU A 7 23.00 25.66 -3.41
N PRO A 8 22.03 26.15 -4.21
CA PRO A 8 20.63 25.96 -3.91
C PRO A 8 20.29 24.47 -4.08
N ILE A 9 19.70 23.90 -3.04
CA ILE A 9 19.10 22.58 -3.08
C ILE A 9 17.88 22.73 -4.00
N ALA A 10 17.91 22.07 -5.15
CA ALA A 10 16.74 21.95 -6.00
C ALA A 10 15.70 21.14 -5.21
N GLU A 11 14.68 21.82 -4.69
CA GLU A 11 13.49 21.18 -4.18
C GLU A 11 12.75 20.61 -5.38
N ASP A 12 13.00 19.33 -5.70
CA ASP A 12 12.02 18.54 -6.42
C ASP A 12 10.74 18.56 -5.59
N PHE A 13 9.81 19.42 -6.00
CA PHE A 13 8.50 19.62 -5.41
C PHE A 13 7.68 18.35 -5.62
N ILE A 14 7.94 17.33 -4.82
CA ILE A 14 7.09 16.15 -4.73
C ILE A 14 5.78 16.62 -4.10
N ILE A 15 4.76 16.82 -4.93
CA ILE A 15 3.41 17.10 -4.44
C ILE A 15 2.96 15.85 -3.66
N PRO A 16 2.67 15.96 -2.36
CA PRO A 16 2.30 14.82 -1.53
C PRO A 16 0.90 14.36 -1.91
N THR A 17 0.85 13.45 -2.89
CA THR A 17 -0.36 12.89 -3.52
C THR A 17 -0.38 11.39 -3.32
N LEU A 18 -1.57 10.81 -3.43
CA LEU A 18 -1.68 9.37 -3.68
C LEU A 18 -1.45 9.15 -5.18
N GLU A 19 -0.38 8.41 -5.52
CA GLU A 19 -0.09 7.97 -6.88
C GLU A 19 -0.41 6.47 -6.98
N VAL A 20 -1.31 6.10 -7.87
CA VAL A 20 -1.53 4.70 -8.23
C VAL A 20 -0.84 4.41 -9.54
N LEU A 21 -0.08 3.32 -9.56
CA LEU A 21 0.67 2.90 -10.72
C LEU A 21 -0.18 1.91 -11.54
N SER A 22 -0.22 2.08 -12.86
CA SER A 22 -0.84 1.10 -13.75
C SER A 22 0.14 -0.03 -14.10
N ILE A 23 -0.43 -1.19 -14.39
CA ILE A 23 0.27 -2.29 -15.05
C ILE A 23 0.15 -2.03 -16.55
N VAL A 24 1.29 -1.80 -17.20
CA VAL A 24 1.40 -1.93 -18.65
C VAL A 24 1.76 -3.40 -18.89
N ASP A 25 0.87 -4.16 -19.51
CA ASP A 25 1.12 -5.55 -19.90
C ASP A 25 2.31 -5.60 -20.87
N ASP A 26 3.46 -6.00 -20.37
CA ASP A 26 4.56 -6.50 -21.18
C ASP A 26 4.45 -8.03 -21.08
N GLU A 27 3.95 -8.65 -22.16
CA GLU A 27 3.87 -10.10 -22.26
C GLU A 27 5.30 -10.66 -22.16
N PRO A 28 5.65 -11.41 -21.10
CA PRO A 28 7.01 -11.85 -20.91
C PRO A 28 7.39 -12.86 -22.00
N ASP A 29 8.55 -12.65 -22.63
CA ASP A 29 9.17 -13.62 -23.54
C ASP A 29 9.30 -14.97 -22.82
N GLU A 30 8.74 -16.04 -23.40
CA GLU A 30 8.59 -17.39 -22.79
C GLU A 30 9.92 -18.15 -22.55
N ALA A 31 11.05 -17.47 -22.48
CA ALA A 31 12.34 -18.09 -22.22
C ALA A 31 12.92 -17.57 -20.91
N GLU A 32 12.77 -18.37 -19.86
CA GLU A 32 13.67 -18.54 -18.68
C GLU A 32 12.87 -18.80 -17.38
N VAL A 33 12.14 -19.93 -17.33
CA VAL A 33 11.88 -20.62 -16.06
C VAL A 33 12.41 -22.05 -16.16
N ALA A 34 13.73 -22.18 -16.08
CA ALA A 34 14.38 -23.46 -15.88
C ALA A 34 14.04 -23.98 -14.47
N SER A 35 13.14 -24.96 -14.42
CA SER A 35 12.83 -25.74 -13.23
C SER A 35 14.03 -26.63 -12.87
N THR A 36 14.65 -26.38 -11.72
CA THR A 36 15.52 -27.37 -11.07
C THR A 36 14.73 -28.05 -9.96
N ALA A 37 14.16 -29.22 -10.29
CA ALA A 37 13.66 -30.14 -9.28
C ALA A 37 14.86 -30.92 -8.72
N SER A 38 15.09 -30.83 -7.41
CA SER A 38 15.96 -31.74 -6.67
C SER A 38 15.08 -32.79 -5.99
N GLU A 39 15.41 -34.05 -6.22
CA GLU A 39 14.79 -35.22 -5.57
C GLU A 39 15.13 -35.19 -4.07
N ASP A 40 14.10 -35.22 -3.22
CA ASP A 40 14.23 -35.29 -1.76
C ASP A 40 14.20 -36.75 -1.31
N ASP A 41 15.30 -37.21 -0.72
CA ASP A 41 15.49 -38.54 -0.17
C ASP A 41 14.63 -38.72 1.10
N GLY A 42 13.42 -39.26 0.91
CA GLY A 42 12.79 -40.27 1.77
C GLY A 42 12.91 -40.13 3.29
N ALA A 43 12.70 -38.94 3.87
CA ALA A 43 12.48 -38.82 5.31
C ALA A 43 10.97 -38.96 5.62
N GLU A 44 10.58 -39.98 6.39
CA GLU A 44 9.23 -40.06 6.95
C GLU A 44 8.95 -38.81 7.79
N ALA A 45 8.02 -37.98 7.32
CA ALA A 45 7.56 -36.82 8.06
C ALA A 45 6.82 -37.29 9.32
N VAL A 46 7.47 -37.13 10.48
CA VAL A 46 6.79 -37.23 11.77
C VAL A 46 5.77 -36.10 11.84
N ALA A 47 4.48 -36.44 11.91
CA ALA A 47 3.42 -35.47 12.09
C ALA A 47 3.63 -34.74 13.43
N VAL A 48 4.22 -33.54 13.38
CA VAL A 48 4.21 -32.61 14.49
C VAL A 48 2.80 -32.08 14.57
N GLU A 49 2.05 -32.52 15.58
CA GLU A 49 0.72 -31.99 15.89
C GLU A 49 0.84 -30.46 16.00
N ASN A 50 0.01 -29.74 15.23
CA ASN A 50 0.15 -28.30 15.05
C ASN A 50 -0.09 -27.59 16.39
N GLN A 51 0.97 -27.34 17.16
CA GLN A 51 0.92 -26.67 18.46
C GLN A 51 0.33 -25.24 18.37
N PHE A 52 0.12 -24.72 17.15
CA PHE A 52 -0.51 -23.44 16.88
C PHE A 52 -2.06 -23.50 16.86
N ASP A 53 -2.69 -24.68 16.95
CA ASP A 53 -4.16 -24.85 17.02
C ASP A 53 -4.78 -24.42 18.37
N SER A 54 -3.99 -23.79 19.24
CA SER A 54 -4.48 -23.24 20.52
C SER A 54 -5.44 -22.05 20.36
N GLY A 55 -5.66 -21.55 19.14
CA GLY A 55 -6.46 -20.34 18.87
C GLY A 55 -5.81 -19.03 19.36
N VAL A 56 -4.61 -19.11 19.93
CA VAL A 56 -3.85 -17.96 20.47
C VAL A 56 -2.79 -17.47 19.47
N TRP A 57 -2.34 -18.35 18.56
CA TRP A 57 -1.29 -18.06 17.59
C TRP A 57 -1.84 -18.13 16.16
N VAL A 58 -1.27 -17.31 15.27
CA VAL A 58 -1.56 -17.36 13.84
C VAL A 58 -0.85 -18.57 13.23
N ASP A 59 -1.55 -19.30 12.34
CA ASP A 59 -0.95 -20.39 11.57
C ASP A 59 0.15 -19.84 10.65
N PRO A 60 1.42 -20.32 10.73
CA PRO A 60 2.49 -19.90 9.82
C PRO A 60 2.17 -20.08 8.34
N GLN A 61 1.29 -21.03 7.98
CA GLN A 61 0.85 -21.22 6.60
C GLN A 61 0.06 -20.04 6.04
N MET A 62 -0.42 -19.13 6.90
CA MET A 62 -1.14 -17.91 6.50
C MET A 62 -0.19 -16.77 6.07
N VAL A 63 1.12 -16.94 6.19
CA VAL A 63 2.09 -15.91 5.76
C VAL A 63 2.01 -15.73 4.24
N GLY A 64 1.82 -14.49 3.79
CA GLY A 64 1.70 -14.18 2.36
C GLY A 64 0.36 -14.57 1.75
N VAL A 65 -0.59 -15.09 2.54
CA VAL A 65 -1.90 -15.50 2.06
C VAL A 65 -2.88 -14.34 2.17
N ALA A 66 -3.70 -14.18 1.13
CA ALA A 66 -4.79 -13.21 1.12
C ALA A 66 -5.71 -13.38 2.34
N PRO A 67 -6.30 -12.30 2.85
CA PRO A 67 -7.18 -12.40 4.02
C PRO A 67 -8.39 -13.28 3.67
N PRO A 68 -8.78 -14.23 4.55
CA PRO A 68 -10.01 -14.98 4.35
C PRO A 68 -11.22 -14.06 4.52
N GLY A 69 -12.23 -14.20 3.66
CA GLY A 69 -13.45 -13.39 3.75
C GLY A 69 -14.26 -13.33 2.46
N SER A 70 -15.42 -12.68 2.52
CA SER A 70 -16.31 -12.47 1.36
C SER A 70 -16.05 -11.19 0.59
N VAL A 71 -15.17 -10.32 1.09
CA VAL A 71 -14.84 -9.04 0.46
C VAL A 71 -13.45 -9.16 -0.18
N THR A 72 -13.39 -9.04 -1.50
CA THR A 72 -12.15 -9.00 -2.27
C THR A 72 -11.41 -7.70 -1.97
N GLY A 73 -10.17 -7.77 -1.48
CA GLY A 73 -9.36 -6.58 -1.24
C GLY A 73 -8.27 -6.70 -0.17
N ILE A 74 -7.63 -5.56 0.09
CA ILE A 74 -6.66 -5.30 1.17
C ILE A 74 -7.37 -4.43 2.21
N LEU A 75 -7.96 -5.08 3.21
CA LEU A 75 -8.80 -4.43 4.23
C LEU A 75 -8.05 -4.09 5.52
N THR A 76 -6.93 -4.76 5.75
CA THR A 76 -6.11 -4.56 6.95
C THR A 76 -4.78 -3.95 6.57
N PHE A 77 -4.14 -3.32 7.55
CA PHE A 77 -2.75 -2.89 7.40
C PHE A 77 -1.87 -4.10 7.03
N ARG A 78 -1.20 -4.02 5.88
CA ARG A 78 -0.42 -5.10 5.24
C ARG A 78 -1.24 -6.35 4.91
N GLY A 79 -2.50 -6.13 4.57
CA GLY A 79 -3.36 -6.99 3.76
C GLY A 79 -3.90 -8.26 4.39
N SER A 80 -3.23 -8.85 5.38
CA SER A 80 -3.68 -10.09 6.04
C SER A 80 -3.57 -10.00 7.56
N PRO A 81 -4.17 -10.94 8.32
CA PRO A 81 -4.00 -11.00 9.79
C PRO A 81 -2.53 -11.09 10.23
N THR A 82 -1.69 -11.74 9.42
CA THR A 82 -0.24 -11.85 9.64
C THR A 82 0.54 -10.61 9.19
N ARG A 83 -0.12 -9.63 8.56
CA ARG A 83 0.50 -8.41 8.00
C ARG A 83 1.56 -8.72 6.94
N THR A 84 1.33 -9.71 6.10
CA THR A 84 2.30 -10.19 5.10
C THR A 84 1.75 -10.33 3.70
N PHE A 85 0.56 -9.82 3.41
CA PHE A 85 -0.05 -9.86 2.08
C PHE A 85 -0.09 -8.48 1.43
N TYR A 86 0.32 -8.38 0.16
CA TYR A 86 0.46 -7.10 -0.55
C TYR A 86 -0.29 -7.08 -1.90
N GLY A 87 -1.10 -8.09 -2.20
CA GLY A 87 -1.72 -8.31 -3.50
C GLY A 87 -1.19 -9.56 -4.19
N SER A 88 -1.89 -10.00 -5.24
CA SER A 88 -1.59 -11.22 -6.01
C SER A 88 -1.14 -10.96 -7.44
N GLY A 89 -1.27 -9.73 -7.94
CA GLY A 89 -0.93 -9.39 -9.32
C GLY A 89 0.59 -9.38 -9.57
N PRO A 90 1.02 -9.49 -10.83
CA PRO A 90 2.41 -9.26 -11.16
C PRO A 90 2.80 -7.84 -10.77
N VAL A 91 4.00 -7.66 -10.20
CA VAL A 91 4.56 -6.34 -10.00
C VAL A 91 4.97 -5.82 -11.39
N PRO A 92 4.48 -4.66 -11.85
CA PRO A 92 4.85 -4.14 -13.16
C PRO A 92 6.35 -3.84 -13.24
N LEU A 93 6.99 -4.22 -14.35
CA LEU A 93 8.41 -3.94 -14.60
C LEU A 93 8.68 -2.46 -14.90
N ARG A 94 7.70 -1.78 -15.49
CA ARG A 94 7.74 -0.36 -15.86
C ARG A 94 6.44 0.33 -15.41
N PRO A 95 6.27 0.58 -14.10
CA PRO A 95 5.08 1.25 -13.63
C PRO A 95 5.03 2.69 -14.15
N GLU A 96 3.86 3.12 -14.59
CA GLU A 96 3.54 4.51 -14.86
C GLU A 96 2.42 4.97 -13.93
N ILE A 97 2.26 6.28 -13.77
CA ILE A 97 1.23 6.83 -12.88
C ILE A 97 -0.12 6.81 -13.61
N ALA A 98 -1.03 5.97 -13.13
CA ALA A 98 -2.39 5.89 -13.61
C ALA A 98 -3.19 7.16 -13.26
N TRP A 99 -3.05 7.64 -12.02
CA TRP A 99 -3.67 8.87 -11.55
C TRP A 99 -3.01 9.41 -10.28
N ARG A 100 -3.28 10.68 -9.99
CA ARG A 100 -2.87 11.39 -8.76
C ARG A 100 -4.07 11.97 -8.05
N TYR A 101 -4.11 11.84 -6.73
CA TYR A 101 -5.12 12.52 -5.92
C TYR A 101 -4.52 13.29 -4.72
N PRO A 102 -4.97 14.52 -4.47
CA PRO A 102 -5.73 15.35 -5.40
C PRO A 102 -4.83 15.74 -6.60
N GLU A 103 -5.41 16.10 -7.75
CA GLU A 103 -4.63 16.51 -8.92
C GLU A 103 -3.77 17.75 -8.61
N THR A 104 -4.30 18.66 -7.79
CA THR A 104 -3.59 19.83 -7.26
C THR A 104 -3.95 20.08 -5.80
N GLY A 105 -3.05 20.73 -5.06
CA GLY A 105 -3.16 20.90 -3.61
C GLY A 105 -2.52 19.71 -2.87
N GLY A 106 -2.07 19.96 -1.64
CA GLY A 106 -1.55 18.90 -0.77
C GLY A 106 -2.60 18.56 0.28
N LEU A 107 -2.68 17.28 0.65
CA LEU A 107 -3.50 16.79 1.76
C LEU A 107 -2.89 17.28 3.08
N CYS A 108 -3.00 18.58 3.35
CA CYS A 108 -2.20 19.30 4.33
C CYS A 108 -2.98 19.79 5.55
N ARG A 109 -2.35 19.74 6.72
CA ARG A 109 -2.76 20.46 7.93
C ARG A 109 -1.56 21.03 8.67
N GLN A 110 -1.80 22.10 9.44
CA GLN A 110 -0.79 22.67 10.32
C GLN A 110 -0.84 22.01 11.69
N SER A 111 0.32 21.73 12.28
CA SER A 111 0.43 21.40 13.70
C SER A 111 1.38 22.39 14.38
N THR A 112 1.07 22.76 15.63
CA THR A 112 1.93 23.61 16.44
C THR A 112 2.49 22.85 17.63
N VAL A 113 3.81 22.85 17.80
CA VAL A 113 4.51 22.29 18.96
C VAL A 113 5.33 23.40 19.61
N GLY A 114 4.93 23.85 20.80
CA GLY A 114 5.53 25.03 21.42
C GLY A 114 5.27 26.28 20.57
N ALA A 115 6.35 26.96 20.14
CA ALA A 115 6.26 28.13 19.26
C ALA A 115 6.37 27.78 17.77
N ASP A 116 6.66 26.53 17.42
CA ASP A 116 6.91 26.11 16.04
C ASP A 116 5.64 25.56 15.41
N THR A 117 5.22 26.16 14.28
CA THR A 117 4.11 25.66 13.46
C THR A 117 4.65 25.07 12.17
N ARG A 118 4.19 23.87 11.80
CA ARG A 118 4.61 23.15 10.59
C ARG A 118 3.43 22.61 9.82
N ALA A 119 3.54 22.68 8.50
CA ALA A 119 2.62 22.03 7.57
C ALA A 119 3.04 20.56 7.40
N TRP A 120 2.08 19.65 7.53
CA TRP A 120 2.24 18.24 7.21
C TRP A 120 1.28 17.90 6.10
N CYS A 121 1.76 17.23 5.06
CA CYS A 121 0.99 16.99 3.85
C CYS A 121 1.14 15.55 3.37
N GLY A 122 0.08 15.01 2.77
CA GLY A 122 0.06 13.66 2.20
C GLY A 122 -0.63 12.67 3.11
N LEU A 123 -0.30 11.38 2.99
CA LEU A 123 -0.99 10.30 3.69
C LEU A 123 -0.39 9.97 5.07
N GLY A 124 0.78 10.54 5.38
CA GLY A 124 1.57 10.15 6.56
C GLY A 124 2.11 8.72 6.48
N TRP A 125 2.84 8.30 7.51
CA TRP A 125 3.26 6.90 7.67
C TRP A 125 2.18 6.18 8.51
N THR A 126 1.45 5.17 8.03
CA THR A 126 1.79 4.34 6.86
C THR A 126 1.19 4.69 5.51
N GLY A 127 0.11 5.45 5.52
CA GLY A 127 -0.53 5.93 4.29
C GLY A 127 -1.09 4.82 3.39
N GLN A 128 -1.12 3.55 3.83
CA GLN A 128 -1.69 2.47 3.03
C GLN A 128 -3.22 2.65 2.93
N PRO A 129 -3.80 2.75 1.72
CA PRO A 129 -5.24 2.77 1.56
C PRO A 129 -5.83 1.38 1.82
N ALA A 130 -7.06 1.35 2.33
CA ALA A 130 -7.91 0.17 2.21
C ALA A 130 -8.44 0.09 0.77
N LEU A 131 -8.18 -1.03 0.11
CA LEU A 131 -8.64 -1.29 -1.26
C LEU A 131 -9.63 -2.45 -1.24
N PHE A 132 -10.86 -2.25 -1.72
CA PHE A 132 -11.85 -3.34 -1.72
C PHE A 132 -12.95 -3.17 -2.76
N GLU A 133 -13.47 -4.29 -3.24
CA GLU A 133 -14.59 -4.30 -4.17
C GLU A 133 -15.91 -4.09 -3.45
N ARG A 134 -16.72 -3.17 -3.95
CA ARG A 134 -18.07 -2.89 -3.47
C ARG A 134 -18.87 -2.16 -4.55
N ASP A 135 -20.12 -2.58 -4.75
CA ASP A 135 -21.07 -1.94 -5.69
C ASP A 135 -20.46 -1.79 -7.10
N ASP A 136 -19.83 -2.85 -7.61
CA ASP A 136 -19.12 -2.93 -8.91
C ASP A 136 -17.94 -1.95 -9.09
N LYS A 137 -17.45 -1.38 -7.99
CA LYS A 137 -16.28 -0.49 -7.98
C LYS A 137 -15.17 -1.05 -7.11
N LEU A 138 -13.92 -0.71 -7.45
CA LEU A 138 -12.79 -0.89 -6.55
C LEU A 138 -12.64 0.39 -5.74
N TRP A 139 -12.93 0.35 -4.46
CA TRP A 139 -12.84 1.50 -3.58
C TRP A 139 -11.42 1.66 -3.07
N ALA A 140 -10.91 2.89 -3.07
CA ALA A 140 -9.74 3.29 -2.31
C ALA A 140 -10.16 4.25 -1.19
N VAL A 141 -10.01 3.78 0.06
CA VAL A 141 -10.37 4.55 1.26
C VAL A 141 -9.12 4.77 2.09
N PHE A 142 -8.82 6.03 2.39
CA PHE A 142 -7.60 6.39 3.11
C PHE A 142 -7.79 7.66 3.95
N GLY A 143 -7.12 7.69 5.09
CA GLY A 143 -6.91 8.93 5.85
C GLY A 143 -5.75 9.72 5.27
N ALA A 144 -5.75 11.03 5.49
CA ALA A 144 -4.65 11.90 5.11
C ALA A 144 -4.36 12.98 6.16
N LEU A 145 -3.23 13.65 6.01
CA LEU A 145 -2.73 14.66 6.95
C LEU A 145 -3.52 15.98 6.90
N ASP A 146 -4.51 16.12 6.00
CA ASP A 146 -5.52 17.17 6.07
C ASP A 146 -6.59 16.93 7.15
N GLY A 147 -6.48 15.83 7.89
CA GLY A 147 -7.43 15.45 8.94
C GLY A 147 -8.75 14.95 8.36
N ALA A 148 -8.73 14.28 7.20
CA ALA A 148 -9.93 13.73 6.60
C ALA A 148 -9.72 12.29 6.09
N VAL A 149 -10.84 11.59 5.94
CA VAL A 149 -10.93 10.30 5.25
C VAL A 149 -11.51 10.53 3.85
N HIS A 150 -10.84 10.00 2.84
CA HIS A 150 -11.19 10.14 1.43
C HIS A 150 -11.71 8.83 0.85
N PHE A 151 -12.57 8.94 -0.17
CA PHE A 151 -13.24 7.81 -0.82
C PHE A 151 -13.13 7.97 -2.32
N LEU A 152 -12.28 7.16 -2.96
CA LEU A 152 -12.05 7.21 -4.41
C LEU A 152 -12.40 5.89 -5.08
N ASP A 153 -12.69 5.96 -6.37
CA ASP A 153 -12.62 4.82 -7.27
C ASP A 153 -11.15 4.58 -7.60
N ALA A 154 -10.61 3.44 -7.18
CA ALA A 154 -9.19 3.15 -7.29
C ALA A 154 -8.73 2.96 -8.75
N ARG A 155 -9.64 2.70 -9.70
CA ARG A 155 -9.30 2.51 -11.11
C ARG A 155 -9.15 3.85 -11.82
N SER A 156 -9.98 4.83 -11.47
CA SER A 156 -10.02 6.14 -12.16
C SER A 156 -9.42 7.29 -11.35
N GLY A 157 -9.31 7.16 -10.02
CA GLY A 157 -8.95 8.26 -9.12
C GLY A 157 -10.11 9.22 -8.82
N GLU A 158 -11.31 8.96 -9.35
CA GLU A 158 -12.49 9.81 -9.14
C GLU A 158 -13.01 9.73 -7.71
N THR A 159 -13.48 10.87 -7.18
CA THR A 159 -14.10 10.91 -5.85
C THR A 159 -15.47 10.23 -5.87
N LEU A 160 -15.64 9.22 -5.02
CA LEU A 160 -16.91 8.52 -4.83
C LEU A 160 -17.85 9.28 -3.88
N PHE A 161 -17.29 9.83 -2.81
CA PHE A 161 -18.01 10.56 -1.77
C PHE A 161 -17.22 11.78 -1.30
N PRO A 162 -17.89 12.84 -0.80
CA PRO A 162 -17.22 13.90 -0.08
C PRO A 162 -16.33 13.33 1.02
N ARG A 163 -15.14 13.93 1.20
CA ARG A 163 -14.26 13.56 2.31
C ARG A 163 -15.00 13.69 3.64
N PHE A 164 -14.74 12.76 4.55
CA PHE A 164 -15.22 12.82 5.92
C PHE A 164 -14.16 13.52 6.77
N GLN A 165 -14.45 14.73 7.25
CA GLN A 165 -13.55 15.45 8.15
C GLN A 165 -13.50 14.73 9.49
N THR A 166 -12.30 14.42 9.96
CA THR A 166 -12.06 13.93 11.32
C THR A 166 -11.80 15.12 12.22
N ASP A 167 -12.34 15.12 13.44
CA ASP A 167 -12.08 16.14 14.46
C ASP A 167 -10.72 15.95 15.19
N ASP A 168 -9.79 15.26 14.54
CA ASP A 168 -8.38 15.08 14.93
C ASP A 168 -7.58 16.31 14.50
#